data_AF-A0A080ZHR7-F1
#
_entry.id   AF-A0A080ZHR7-F1
#
_cell.length_a   1.000
_cell.length_b   1.000
_cell.length_c   1.000
_cell.angle_alpha   90.00
_cell.angle_beta   90.00
_cell.angle_gamma   90.00
#
_symmetry.space_group_name_H-M   'P 1'
#
loop_
_entity.id
_entity.type
_entity.pdbx_description
1 polymer ?
#
loop_
_entity_poly.entity_id
_entity_poly.type
_entity_poly.pdbx_seq_one_letter_code
_entity_poly.pdbx_strand_id
1 'polypeptide(L)'
;MTQTAIALLTGTSFPTSPSRNLKAAAPVAIEADSCECKSTPRPCIFLHGLGNPNEKAELQDTPKLTKEKFGDIGDHAPCCTTVKYAVINTVDVGWRNDTLQQKFCDFSLSMSETSNLATRTISGTTVVTHSMGGLVLASALVNGKCKLADSTS
;
A
#
# COMPACT_ATOMS: atom_id res chain seq x y z
N MET A 1 -13.86 -11.14 -46.43
CA MET A 1 -13.98 -11.37 -44.96
C MET A 1 -13.09 -12.55 -44.58
N THR A 2 -12.39 -12.47 -43.45
CA THR A 2 -11.52 -13.57 -42.97
C THR A 2 -12.35 -14.68 -42.32
N GLN A 3 -11.87 -15.92 -42.33
CA GLN A 3 -12.55 -17.05 -41.67
C GLN A 3 -12.83 -16.79 -40.19
N THR A 4 -11.97 -16.05 -39.51
CA THR A 4 -12.15 -15.62 -38.12
C THR A 4 -13.36 -14.69 -37.94
N ALA A 5 -13.58 -13.76 -38.89
CA ALA A 5 -14.74 -12.86 -38.86
C ALA A 5 -16.05 -13.63 -39.12
N ILE A 6 -16.03 -14.63 -40.00
CA ILE A 6 -17.18 -15.49 -40.28
C ILE A 6 -17.51 -16.37 -39.06
N ALA A 7 -16.50 -16.92 -38.37
CA ALA A 7 -16.70 -17.73 -37.17
C ALA A 7 -17.31 -16.92 -36.01
N LEU A 8 -16.85 -15.66 -35.81
CA LEU A 8 -17.43 -14.75 -34.82
C LEU A 8 -18.91 -14.45 -35.08
N LEU A 9 -19.28 -14.25 -36.35
CA LEU A 9 -20.64 -13.91 -36.76
C LEU A 9 -21.60 -15.11 -36.74
N THR A 10 -21.08 -16.34 -36.84
CA THR A 10 -21.88 -17.57 -36.96
C THR A 10 -21.90 -18.43 -35.70
N GLY A 11 -21.14 -18.05 -34.65
CA GLY A 11 -21.04 -18.83 -33.42
C GLY A 11 -20.38 -20.19 -33.58
N THR A 12 -19.63 -20.40 -34.68
CA THR A 12 -18.91 -21.64 -34.96
C THR A 12 -17.56 -21.66 -34.24
N SER A 13 -17.08 -22.86 -33.90
CA SER A 13 -15.80 -23.03 -33.18
C SER A 13 -14.64 -22.43 -33.96
N PHE A 14 -13.83 -21.61 -33.30
CA PHE A 14 -12.63 -21.02 -33.89
C PHE A 14 -11.66 -22.10 -34.39
N PRO A 15 -11.03 -21.91 -35.57
CA PRO A 15 -9.91 -22.75 -35.96
C PRO A 15 -8.84 -22.64 -34.87
N THR A 16 -8.35 -23.78 -34.40
CA THR A 16 -7.34 -23.88 -33.35
C THR A 16 -6.14 -23.04 -33.79
N SER A 17 -5.82 -21.99 -33.03
CA SER A 17 -4.66 -21.16 -33.34
C SER A 17 -3.41 -22.04 -33.43
N PRO A 18 -2.49 -21.81 -34.38
CA PRO A 18 -1.23 -22.52 -34.36
C PRO A 18 -0.58 -22.31 -33.00
N SER A 19 -0.24 -23.40 -32.32
CA SER A 19 0.50 -23.34 -31.06
C SER A 19 1.73 -22.46 -31.24
N ARG A 20 2.00 -21.61 -30.25
CA ARG A 20 3.13 -20.68 -30.23
C ARG A 20 4.44 -21.38 -30.66
N ASN A 21 4.87 -21.19 -31.90
CA ASN A 21 6.10 -21.76 -32.49
C ASN A 21 7.36 -20.98 -32.06
N LEU A 22 7.36 -20.38 -30.87
CA LEU A 22 8.53 -19.70 -30.33
C LEU A 22 9.34 -20.72 -29.55
N LYS A 23 10.62 -20.88 -29.92
CA LYS A 23 11.59 -21.61 -29.12
C LYS A 23 11.59 -21.01 -27.72
N ALA A 24 11.43 -21.84 -26.69
CA ALA A 24 11.54 -21.38 -25.30
C ALA A 24 12.89 -20.67 -25.16
N ALA A 25 12.88 -19.39 -24.77
CA ALA A 25 14.11 -18.70 -24.41
C ALA A 25 14.73 -19.47 -23.23
N ALA A 26 16.06 -19.59 -23.22
CA ALA A 26 16.75 -20.10 -22.04
C ALA A 26 16.30 -19.28 -20.82
N PRO A 27 16.07 -19.90 -19.65
CA PRO A 27 15.75 -19.15 -18.45
C PRO A 27 16.90 -18.17 -18.19
N VAL A 28 16.60 -16.87 -18.30
CA VAL A 28 17.50 -15.82 -17.84
C VAL A 28 17.41 -15.85 -16.33
N ALA A 29 18.47 -16.32 -15.66
CA ALA A 29 18.61 -16.14 -14.24
C ALA A 29 18.81 -14.63 -14.00
N ILE A 30 17.77 -13.97 -13.48
CA ILE A 30 17.92 -12.64 -12.92
C ILE A 30 18.54 -12.88 -11.55
N GLU A 31 19.84 -12.67 -11.41
CA GLU A 31 20.47 -12.70 -10.11
C GLU A 31 19.81 -11.64 -9.22
N ALA A 32 19.47 -12.04 -7.99
CA ALA A 32 18.86 -11.14 -7.05
C ALA A 32 19.94 -10.20 -6.51
N ASP A 33 20.03 -9.00 -7.08
CA ASP A 33 20.76 -7.91 -6.43
C ASP A 33 20.03 -7.57 -5.12
N SER A 34 20.74 -7.65 -4.00
CA SER A 34 20.21 -7.23 -2.70
C SER A 34 20.20 -5.70 -2.64
N CYS A 35 19.01 -5.10 -2.67
CA CYS A 35 18.85 -3.69 -2.35
C CYS A 35 19.02 -3.49 -0.83
N GLU A 36 20.10 -2.84 -0.42
CA GLU A 36 20.26 -2.40 0.96
C GLU A 36 19.49 -1.09 1.22
N CYS A 37 19.07 -0.88 2.47
CA CYS A 37 18.49 0.40 2.84
C CYS A 37 19.55 1.50 2.79
N LYS A 38 19.25 2.59 2.08
CA LYS A 38 20.15 3.76 1.94
C LYS A 38 19.91 4.83 3.01
N SER A 39 19.03 4.59 3.96
CA SER A 39 18.71 5.50 5.06
C SER A 39 18.69 4.72 6.38
N THR A 40 18.48 5.42 7.50
CA THR A 40 18.27 4.74 8.80
C THR A 40 17.00 3.89 8.74
N PRO A 41 17.05 2.58 9.00
CA PRO A 41 15.84 1.77 9.06
C PRO A 41 14.88 2.23 10.15
N ARG A 42 13.56 2.19 9.89
CA ARG A 42 12.50 2.71 10.78
C ARG A 42 11.27 1.80 10.77
N PRO A 43 10.41 1.83 11.80
CA PRO A 43 9.08 1.25 11.71
C PRO A 43 8.29 1.87 10.54
N CYS A 44 7.67 1.02 9.72
CA CYS A 44 6.90 1.43 8.57
C CYS A 44 5.41 1.16 8.77
N ILE A 45 4.60 2.19 8.55
CA ILE A 45 3.15 2.08 8.55
C ILE A 45 2.60 2.24 7.14
N PHE A 46 1.70 1.34 6.78
CA PHE A 46 1.00 1.34 5.50
C PHE A 46 -0.44 1.80 5.70
N LEU A 47 -0.76 2.95 5.10
CA LEU A 47 -2.05 3.62 5.19
C LEU A 47 -2.75 3.54 3.82
N HIS A 48 -3.76 2.68 3.74
CA HIS A 48 -4.45 2.41 2.48
C HIS A 48 -5.42 3.53 2.07
N GLY A 49 -5.80 3.54 0.80
CA GLY A 49 -6.78 4.47 0.25
C GLY A 49 -8.24 4.00 0.36
N LEU A 50 -9.07 4.43 -0.58
CA LEU A 50 -10.51 4.14 -0.65
C LEU A 50 -10.82 2.63 -0.74
N GLY A 51 -11.92 2.20 -0.14
CA GLY A 51 -12.57 0.92 -0.48
C GLY A 51 -12.37 -0.23 0.52
N ASN A 52 -11.92 0.06 1.74
CA ASN A 52 -11.90 -0.91 2.83
C ASN A 52 -13.11 -0.66 3.77
N PRO A 53 -14.01 -1.63 3.96
CA PRO A 53 -15.13 -1.50 4.91
C PRO A 53 -14.75 -1.90 6.34
N ASN A 54 -13.59 -2.54 6.52
CA ASN A 54 -13.16 -3.06 7.81
C ASN A 54 -12.57 -1.95 8.68
N GLU A 55 -12.65 -2.11 9.99
CA GLU A 55 -11.96 -1.25 10.94
C GLU A 55 -11.39 -2.06 12.10
N LYS A 56 -10.17 -1.72 12.53
CA LYS A 56 -9.51 -2.25 13.74
C LYS A 56 -8.96 -1.12 14.57
N ALA A 57 -8.98 -1.28 15.88
CA ALA A 57 -8.39 -0.31 16.82
C ALA A 57 -6.86 -0.38 16.83
N GLU A 58 -6.29 -1.53 16.49
CA GLU A 58 -4.86 -1.80 16.54
C GLU A 58 -4.28 -2.02 15.14
N LEU A 59 -3.00 -1.72 15.00
CA LEU A 59 -2.22 -2.01 13.80
C LEU A 59 -2.11 -3.51 13.58
N GLN A 60 -2.17 -3.92 12.31
CA GLN A 60 -2.11 -5.33 11.92
C GLN A 60 -0.76 -5.67 11.31
N ASP A 61 -0.31 -6.90 11.51
CA ASP A 61 0.91 -7.45 10.90
C ASP A 61 0.72 -7.89 9.45
N THR A 62 -0.53 -8.03 9.00
CA THR A 62 -0.83 -8.52 7.64
C THR A 62 -1.81 -7.61 6.91
N PRO A 63 -1.71 -7.52 5.57
CA PRO A 63 -2.58 -6.68 4.74
C PRO A 63 -3.98 -7.27 4.48
N LYS A 64 -4.26 -8.50 4.95
CA LYS A 64 -5.49 -9.26 4.63
C LYS A 64 -6.77 -8.48 4.86
N LEU A 65 -6.84 -7.76 5.97
CA LEU A 65 -8.02 -6.97 6.35
C LEU A 65 -8.17 -5.66 5.56
N THR A 66 -7.19 -5.31 4.71
CA THR A 66 -7.24 -4.16 3.79
C THR A 66 -7.52 -4.57 2.35
N LYS A 67 -7.91 -5.83 2.11
CA LYS A 67 -8.04 -6.46 0.78
C LYS A 67 -6.71 -6.47 0.01
N GLU A 68 -5.60 -6.72 0.69
CA GLU A 68 -4.28 -6.87 0.06
C GLU A 68 -3.85 -5.62 -0.75
N LYS A 69 -4.30 -4.41 -0.38
CA LYS A 69 -4.07 -3.19 -1.18
C LYS A 69 -2.60 -2.85 -1.43
N PHE A 70 -1.73 -3.22 -0.50
CA PHE A 70 -0.28 -3.08 -0.64
C PHE A 70 0.42 -4.42 -0.92
N GLY A 71 -0.33 -5.53 -0.92
CA GLY A 71 0.24 -6.87 -0.79
C GLY A 71 0.98 -7.08 0.54
N ASP A 72 1.47 -8.30 0.71
CA ASP A 72 2.36 -8.64 1.82
C ASP A 72 3.76 -8.12 1.52
N ILE A 73 4.17 -7.11 2.29
CA ILE A 73 5.47 -6.48 2.13
C ILE A 73 6.55 -7.36 2.75
N GLY A 74 6.26 -8.01 3.89
CA GLY A 74 7.21 -8.84 4.64
C GLY A 74 8.61 -8.22 4.70
N ASP A 75 9.62 -9.00 4.29
CA ASP A 75 11.02 -8.62 4.29
C ASP A 75 11.48 -7.90 3.00
N HIS A 76 10.55 -7.53 2.10
CA HIS A 76 10.86 -6.87 0.83
C HIS A 76 11.08 -5.35 0.96
N ALA A 77 10.97 -4.81 2.18
CA ALA A 77 11.23 -3.41 2.48
C ALA A 77 12.43 -3.29 3.41
N PRO A 78 13.68 -3.26 2.88
CA PRO A 78 14.92 -3.30 3.68
C PRO A 78 15.09 -2.08 4.61
N CYS A 79 14.34 -1.00 4.37
CA CYS A 79 14.33 0.18 5.25
C CYS A 79 13.31 0.11 6.39
N CYS A 80 12.49 -0.95 6.43
CA CYS A 80 11.49 -1.13 7.46
C CYS A 80 12.00 -2.08 8.54
N THR A 81 12.13 -1.61 9.78
CA THR A 81 12.45 -2.49 10.92
C THR A 81 11.25 -3.32 11.34
N THR A 82 10.04 -2.81 11.10
CA THR A 82 8.78 -3.53 11.22
C THR A 82 7.82 -2.98 10.18
N VAL A 83 6.92 -3.82 9.68
CA VAL A 83 5.83 -3.43 8.79
C VAL A 83 4.53 -3.58 9.54
N LYS A 84 3.69 -2.54 9.49
CA LYS A 84 2.35 -2.56 10.07
C LYS A 84 1.33 -1.96 9.10
N TYR A 85 0.11 -2.47 9.15
CA TYR A 85 -1.00 -2.03 8.31
C TYR A 85 -2.11 -1.44 9.18
N ALA A 86 -2.53 -0.21 8.89
CA ALA A 86 -3.72 0.34 9.50
C ALA A 86 -4.96 -0.17 8.75
N VAL A 87 -5.93 -0.73 9.48
CA VAL A 87 -7.21 -1.20 8.93
C VAL A 87 -8.28 -0.21 9.30
N ILE A 88 -8.67 0.64 8.35
CA ILE A 88 -9.57 1.77 8.60
C ILE A 88 -10.74 1.71 7.64
N ASN A 89 -11.96 2.03 8.10
CA ASN A 89 -13.10 2.12 7.20
C ASN A 89 -12.94 3.38 6.32
N THR A 90 -12.77 3.15 5.03
CA THR A 90 -12.64 4.19 3.99
C THR A 90 -13.70 4.02 2.91
N VAL A 91 -14.79 3.32 3.20
CA VAL A 91 -15.98 3.25 2.34
C VAL A 91 -16.97 4.32 2.75
N ASP A 92 -17.19 4.50 4.06
CA ASP A 92 -18.26 5.34 4.58
C ASP A 92 -17.84 6.81 4.78
N VAL A 93 -16.54 7.09 4.74
CA VAL A 93 -15.97 8.43 4.95
C VAL A 93 -14.92 8.77 3.89
N GLY A 94 -15.05 9.98 3.32
CA GLY A 94 -14.10 10.51 2.35
C GLY A 94 -12.90 11.21 3.01
N TRP A 95 -11.90 11.54 2.20
CA TRP A 95 -10.60 12.07 2.67
C TRP A 95 -10.65 13.39 3.45
N ARG A 96 -11.71 14.19 3.27
CA ARG A 96 -11.93 15.45 4.00
C ARG A 96 -12.50 15.25 5.40
N ASN A 97 -12.87 14.02 5.77
CA ASN A 97 -13.46 13.72 7.06
C ASN A 97 -12.44 13.91 8.19
N ASP A 98 -12.82 14.73 9.18
CA ASP A 98 -11.95 15.12 10.29
C ASP A 98 -11.52 13.93 11.17
N THR A 99 -12.46 13.02 11.45
CA THR A 99 -12.20 11.81 12.24
C THR A 99 -11.26 10.85 11.51
N LEU A 100 -11.40 10.71 10.19
CA LEU A 100 -10.52 9.87 9.39
C LEU A 100 -9.07 10.41 9.41
N GLN A 101 -8.89 11.73 9.29
CA GLN A 101 -7.59 12.39 9.40
C GLN A 101 -6.97 12.16 10.78
N GLN A 102 -7.77 12.30 11.84
CA GLN A 102 -7.35 12.04 13.22
C GLN A 102 -6.85 10.60 13.39
N LYS A 103 -7.60 9.60 12.89
CA LYS A 103 -7.19 8.18 12.93
C LYS A 103 -5.85 7.93 12.23
N PHE A 104 -5.64 8.50 11.04
CA PHE A 104 -4.38 8.35 10.32
C PHE A 104 -3.20 8.89 11.14
N CYS A 105 -3.38 10.03 11.80
CA CYS A 105 -2.38 10.58 12.72
C CYS A 105 -2.15 9.68 13.94
N ASP A 106 -3.20 9.21 14.60
CA ASP A 106 -3.09 8.40 15.80
C ASP A 106 -2.34 7.08 15.53
N PHE A 107 -2.66 6.40 14.43
CA PHE A 107 -1.91 5.21 14.01
C PHE A 107 -0.45 5.51 13.66
N SER A 108 -0.19 6.64 13.01
CA SER A 108 1.20 7.02 12.67
C SER A 108 2.01 7.37 13.92
N LEU A 109 1.39 8.00 14.92
CA LEU A 109 2.02 8.33 16.20
C LEU A 109 2.34 7.07 17.01
N SER A 110 1.54 6.01 16.91
CA SER A 110 1.75 4.77 17.69
C SER A 110 2.87 3.89 17.14
N MET A 111 3.43 4.18 15.96
CA MET A 111 4.45 3.36 15.32
C MET A 111 5.81 3.36 16.00
N SER A 112 6.13 4.44 16.72
CA SER A 112 7.45 4.64 17.29
C SER A 112 7.34 5.32 18.65
N GLU A 113 8.02 4.77 19.64
CA GLU A 113 8.15 5.35 20.99
C GLU A 113 8.85 6.72 20.97
N THR A 114 9.58 7.05 19.90
CA THR A 114 10.20 8.37 19.72
C THR A 114 9.21 9.46 19.30
N SER A 115 7.98 9.08 18.93
CA SER A 115 6.90 10.04 18.65
C SER A 115 6.49 10.77 19.93
N ASN A 116 6.16 12.06 19.78
CA ASN A 116 5.74 12.88 20.90
C ASN A 116 4.22 13.06 20.88
N LEU A 117 3.51 12.38 21.79
CA LEU A 117 2.05 12.42 21.86
C LEU A 117 1.49 13.78 22.31
N ALA A 118 2.22 14.51 23.16
CA ALA A 118 1.77 15.81 23.67
C ALA A 118 1.76 16.88 22.58
N THR A 119 2.77 16.90 21.72
CA THR A 119 2.89 17.81 20.57
C THR A 119 2.32 17.24 19.28
N ARG A 120 1.91 15.96 19.31
CA ARG A 120 1.39 15.19 18.17
C ARG A 120 2.38 15.12 17.01
N THR A 121 3.66 14.91 17.33
CA THR A 121 4.75 14.84 16.35
C THR A 121 5.14 13.37 16.10
N ILE A 122 4.93 12.89 14.87
CA ILE A 122 5.34 11.57 14.39
C ILE A 122 6.85 11.61 14.13
N SER A 123 7.59 10.73 14.79
CA SER A 123 9.06 10.70 14.74
C SER A 123 9.56 9.28 14.46
N GLY A 124 10.70 9.19 13.77
CA GLY A 124 11.41 7.92 13.55
C GLY A 124 10.57 6.86 12.85
N THR A 125 9.60 7.27 12.04
CA THR A 125 8.65 6.39 11.35
C THR A 125 8.74 6.61 9.85
N THR A 126 8.47 5.60 9.04
CA THR A 126 8.22 5.77 7.60
C THR A 126 6.73 5.58 7.33
N VAL A 127 6.09 6.58 6.75
CA VAL A 127 4.64 6.57 6.49
C VAL A 127 4.39 6.34 5.01
N VAL A 128 3.94 5.14 4.67
CA VAL A 128 3.61 4.76 3.29
C VAL A 128 2.11 4.97 3.07
N THR A 129 1.76 5.79 2.10
CA THR A 129 0.36 6.05 1.74
C THR A 129 0.08 5.65 0.29
N HIS A 130 -1.17 5.27 0.01
CA HIS A 130 -1.62 4.99 -1.35
C HIS A 130 -2.94 5.67 -1.67
N SER A 131 -3.03 6.28 -2.85
CA SER A 131 -4.25 6.87 -3.40
C SER A 131 -4.88 7.86 -2.39
N MET A 132 -6.17 7.71 -2.06
CA MET A 132 -6.88 8.55 -1.09
C MET A 132 -6.16 8.66 0.27
N GLY A 133 -5.40 7.65 0.68
CA GLY A 133 -4.68 7.66 1.96
C GLY A 133 -3.66 8.80 2.05
N GLY A 134 -3.02 9.16 0.93
CA GLY A 134 -2.08 10.29 0.89
C GLY A 134 -2.79 11.62 1.10
N LEU A 135 -4.00 11.79 0.55
CA LEU A 135 -4.83 12.99 0.75
C LEU A 135 -5.31 13.11 2.21
N VAL A 136 -5.65 11.99 2.84
CA VAL A 136 -6.03 11.95 4.26
C VAL A 136 -4.87 12.41 5.13
N LEU A 137 -3.68 11.81 4.96
CA LEU A 137 -2.50 12.18 5.75
C LEU A 137 -2.12 13.65 5.52
N ALA A 138 -2.06 14.10 4.27
CA ALA A 138 -1.75 15.50 3.94
C ALA A 138 -2.75 16.47 4.59
N SER A 139 -4.05 16.15 4.54
CA SER A 139 -5.08 16.96 5.21
C SER A 139 -4.91 16.96 6.72
N ALA A 140 -4.55 15.83 7.31
CA ALA A 140 -4.29 15.72 8.73
C ALA A 140 -3.12 16.60 9.18
N LEU A 141 -2.04 16.68 8.38
CA LEU A 141 -0.91 17.56 8.62
C LEU A 141 -1.30 19.05 8.50
N VAL A 142 -1.99 19.43 7.43
CA VAL A 142 -2.42 20.83 7.19
C VAL A 142 -3.42 21.29 8.25
N ASN A 143 -4.33 20.41 8.69
CA ASN A 143 -5.32 20.72 9.72
C ASN A 143 -4.77 20.57 11.14
N GLY A 144 -3.46 20.35 11.31
CA GLY A 144 -2.80 20.32 12.62
C GLY A 144 -3.14 19.11 13.49
N LYS A 145 -3.66 18.02 12.90
CA LYS A 145 -3.94 16.77 13.62
C LYS A 145 -2.66 16.06 14.08
N CYS A 146 -1.58 16.21 13.32
CA CYS A 146 -0.23 15.79 13.68
C CYS A 146 0.81 16.54 12.84
N LYS A 147 2.09 16.32 13.15
CA LYS A 147 3.25 16.86 12.44
C LYS A 147 4.25 15.75 12.18
N LEU A 148 5.11 15.92 11.19
CA LEU A 148 6.25 15.04 10.94
C LEU A 148 7.51 15.69 11.51
N ALA A 149 8.30 14.94 12.27
CA ALA A 149 9.67 15.33 12.60
C ALA A 149 10.60 15.10 11.40
N ASP A 150 11.77 15.74 11.41
CA ASP A 150 12.82 15.55 10.38
C ASP A 150 13.30 14.09 10.28
N SER A 151 13.09 13.32 11.35
CA SER A 151 13.39 11.89 11.44
C SER A 151 12.36 11.00 10.76
N THR A 152 11.27 11.54 10.22
CA THR A 152 10.18 10.81 9.57
C THR A 152 10.28 10.90 8.06
N SER A 153 9.90 9.83 7.36
CA SER A 153 9.91 9.74 5.89
C SER A 153 8.55 9.41 5.32
#